data_AF-A0A8T6ZUC3-F1
#
_entry.id   AF-A0A8T6ZUC3-F1
#
_cell.length_a   1.000
_cell.length_b   1.000
_cell.length_c   1.000
_cell.angle_alpha   90.00
_cell.angle_beta   90.00
_cell.angle_gamma   90.00
#
_symmetry.space_group_name_H-M   'P 1'
#
loop_
_entity.id
_entity.type
_entity.pdbx_description
1 polymer ?
#
loop_
_entity_poly.entity_id
_entity_poly.type
_entity_poly.pdbx_seq_one_letter_code
_entity_poly.pdbx_strand_id
1 'polypeptide(L)' 'VESVNVAKKHQKPNPNAGVPGGIIEKEMPMDISNVLVLNPATDKGDRVGIRQLEDGRRVRYFKSNGEVLDT' A
#
# COMPACT_ATOMS: atom_id res chain seq x y z
N VAL A 1 1.41 -0.38 -2.72
CA VAL A 1 2.78 -0.03 -2.30
C VAL A 1 3.63 -0.19 -3.53
N GLU A 2 4.16 0.91 -4.04
CA GLU A 2 4.91 0.92 -5.30
C GLU A 2 6.41 0.69 -5.02
N SER A 3 7.12 0.10 -5.96
CA SER A 3 8.59 -0.10 -5.94
C SER A 3 9.16 -0.91 -4.76
N VAL A 4 8.33 -1.68 -4.05
CA VAL A 4 8.78 -2.57 -2.97
C VAL A 4 8.61 -4.03 -3.37
N ASN A 5 9.52 -4.89 -2.90
CA ASN A 5 9.53 -6.33 -3.18
C ASN A 5 9.60 -6.66 -4.68
N VAL A 6 10.54 -6.02 -5.38
CA VAL A 6 10.74 -6.22 -6.83
C VAL A 6 11.55 -7.49 -7.06
N ALA A 7 11.02 -8.41 -7.87
CA ALA A 7 11.70 -9.62 -8.28
C ALA A 7 11.99 -9.61 -9.77
N LYS A 8 13.15 -10.13 -10.15
CA LYS A 8 13.50 -10.41 -11.55
C LYS A 8 12.80 -11.69 -11.99
N LYS A 9 11.86 -11.57 -12.93
CA LYS A 9 11.11 -12.69 -13.47
C LYS A 9 11.47 -12.90 -14.93
N HIS A 10 11.85 -14.12 -15.28
CA HIS A 10 12.00 -14.54 -16.67
C HIS A 10 10.60 -14.69 -17.29
N GLN A 11 10.31 -13.89 -18.33
CA GLN A 11 9.07 -13.92 -19.07
C GLN A 11 9.31 -14.49 -20.46
N LYS A 12 8.54 -15.52 -20.81
CA LYS A 12 8.49 -16.03 -22.18
C LYS A 12 7.81 -15.00 -23.09
N PRO A 13 8.30 -14.79 -24.32
CA PRO A 13 7.67 -13.88 -25.26
C PRO A 13 6.25 -14.35 -25.60
N ASN A 14 5.32 -13.40 -25.76
CA ASN A 14 3.98 -13.65 -26.30
C ASN A 14 3.71 -12.66 -27.45
N PRO A 15 4.01 -13.05 -28.71
CA PRO A 15 3.86 -12.19 -29.88
C PRO A 15 2.41 -11.72 -30.11
N ASN A 16 1.41 -12.55 -29.79
CA ASN A 16 -0.01 -12.21 -29.99
C ASN A 16 -0.48 -11.08 -29.07
N ALA A 17 0.16 -10.92 -27.91
CA ALA A 17 -0.11 -9.85 -26.96
C ALA A 17 0.90 -8.70 -27.05
N GLY A 18 1.82 -8.74 -28.03
CA GLY A 18 2.89 -7.74 -28.17
C GLY A 18 3.90 -7.73 -27.01
N VAL A 19 3.97 -8.80 -26.21
CA VAL A 19 4.83 -8.85 -25.02
C VAL A 19 6.21 -9.42 -25.41
N PRO A 20 7.29 -8.62 -25.35
CA PRO A 20 8.64 -9.11 -25.60
C PRO A 20 9.07 -10.08 -24.49
N GLY A 21 9.88 -11.07 -24.86
CA GLY A 21 10.49 -11.97 -23.88
C GLY A 21 11.70 -11.32 -23.21
N GLY A 22 12.06 -11.80 -22.02
CA GLY A 22 13.23 -11.30 -21.31
C GLY A 22 13.13 -11.39 -19.80
N ILE A 23 14.05 -10.73 -19.12
CA ILE A 23 14.00 -10.54 -17.67
C ILE A 23 13.25 -9.25 -17.41
N ILE A 24 12.07 -9.35 -16.78
CA ILE A 24 11.28 -8.20 -16.36
C ILE A 24 11.43 -8.01 -14.85
N GLU A 25 11.32 -6.76 -14.42
CA GLU A 25 11.14 -6.41 -13.01
C GLU A 25 9.65 -6.43 -12.71
N LYS A 26 9.25 -7.20 -11.69
CA LYS A 26 7.86 -7.32 -11.27
C LYS A 26 7.74 -7.12 -9.77
N GLU A 27 6.84 -6.23 -9.37
CA GLU A 27 6.43 -6.07 -7.98
C GLU A 27 5.73 -7.33 -7.49
N MET A 28 6.23 -7.86 -6.38
CA MET A 28 5.66 -9.03 -5.73
C MET A 28 4.74 -8.61 -4.59
N PRO A 29 3.65 -9.36 -4.32
CA PRO A 29 2.76 -9.06 -3.22
C PRO A 29 3.49 -8.97 -1.88
N MET A 30 3.00 -8.10 -1.01
CA MET A 30 3.42 -8.01 0.38
C MET A 30 2.22 -8.25 1.28
N ASP A 31 2.44 -8.95 2.39
CA ASP A 31 1.39 -9.16 3.38
C ASP A 31 1.00 -7.82 4.02
N ILE A 32 -0.30 -7.61 4.19
CA ILE A 32 -0.87 -6.40 4.79
C ILE A 32 -0.40 -6.17 6.24
N SER A 33 -0.03 -7.22 6.96
CA SER A 33 0.50 -7.13 8.33
C SER A 33 1.90 -6.53 8.40
N ASN A 34 2.64 -6.50 7.29
CA ASN A 34 3.99 -5.94 7.22
C ASN A 34 4.01 -4.45 6.79
N VAL A 35 2.85 -3.82 6.66
CA VAL A 35 2.74 -2.40 6.28
C VAL A 35 1.97 -1.61 7.34
N LEU A 36 2.39 -0.36 7.55
CA LEU A 36 1.71 0.61 8.40
C LEU A 36 1.37 1.86 7.59
N VAL A 37 0.34 2.59 8.03
CA VAL A 37 -0.02 3.87 7.41
C VAL A 37 0.94 4.94 7.91
N LEU A 38 1.56 5.68 6.99
CA LEU A 38 2.44 6.79 7.34
C LEU A 38 1.63 7.92 7.96
N ASN A 39 1.99 8.32 9.18
CA ASN A 39 1.44 9.51 9.82
C ASN A 39 2.31 10.73 9.48
N PRO A 40 1.81 11.71 8.72
CA PRO A 40 2.60 12.88 8.28
C PRO A 40 3.02 13.79 9.44
N ALA A 41 2.31 13.78 10.57
CA ALA A 41 2.66 14.60 11.73
C ALA A 41 3.86 14.06 12.51
N THR A 42 4.12 12.75 12.41
CA THR A 42 5.20 12.07 13.18
C THR A 42 6.28 11.45 12.30
N ASP A 43 6.07 11.44 10.98
CA ASP A 43 6.90 10.79 9.96
C ASP A 43 7.19 9.30 10.25
N LYS A 44 6.22 8.64 10.88
CA LYS A 44 6.31 7.24 11.31
C LYS A 44 5.08 6.46 10.89
N GLY A 45 5.25 5.16 10.71
CA GLY A 45 4.14 4.23 10.53
C GLY A 45 3.31 4.12 11.81
N ASP A 46 1.99 4.29 11.71
CA ASP A 46 1.08 4.27 12.85
C ASP A 46 -0.10 3.30 12.66
N ARG A 47 -0.67 2.87 13.78
CA ARG A 47 -1.88 2.05 13.81
C ARG A 47 -3.12 2.94 13.70
N VAL A 48 -4.13 2.41 13.02
CA VAL A 48 -5.38 3.11 12.76
C VAL A 48 -6.50 2.57 13.66
N GLY A 49 -7.33 3.47 14.18
CA GLY A 49 -8.62 3.19 14.82
C GLY A 49 -9.78 3.63 13.94
N ILE A 50 -11.00 3.21 14.29
CA ILE A 50 -12.24 3.66 13.64
C ILE A 50 -13.12 4.31 14.71
N ARG A 51 -13.66 5.50 14.42
CA ARG A 51 -14.67 6.17 15.25
C ARG A 51 -15.82 6.69 14.39
N GLN A 52 -16.95 6.95 15.03
CA GLN A 52 -18.10 7.60 14.39
C GLN A 52 -18.07 9.09 14.73
N LEU A 53 -18.26 9.94 13.72
CA LEU A 53 -18.44 11.38 13.88
C LEU A 53 -19.90 11.69 14.21
N GLU A 54 -20.15 12.91 14.68
CA GLU A 54 -21.50 13.39 15.05
C GLU A 54 -22.49 13.40 13.87
N ASP A 55 -21.97 13.50 12.65
CA ASP A 55 -22.74 13.40 11.40
C ASP A 55 -23.10 11.94 11.00
N GLY A 56 -22.71 10.97 11.82
CA GLY A 56 -22.94 9.54 11.61
C GLY A 56 -21.89 8.86 10.73
N ARG A 57 -20.92 9.59 10.15
CA ARG A 57 -19.89 9.01 9.28
C ARG A 57 -18.84 8.25 10.09
N ARG A 58 -18.38 7.12 9.55
CA ARG A 58 -17.27 6.35 10.13
C ARG A 58 -15.97 6.83 9.53
N VAL A 59 -15.07 7.30 10.39
CA VAL A 59 -13.75 7.77 9.98
C VAL A 59 -12.65 6.93 10.59
N ARG A 60 -11.55 6.83 9.86
CA ARG A 60 -10.30 6.27 10.35
C ARG A 60 -9.51 7.38 11.04
N TYR A 61 -8.80 7.05 12.11
CA TYR A 61 -7.93 8.01 12.81
C TYR A 61 -6.64 7.35 13.26
N PHE A 62 -5.56 8.12 13.34
CA PHE A 62 -4.27 7.68 13.86
C PHE A 62 -4.35 7.50 15.37
N LYS A 63 -3.96 6.33 15.88
CA LYS A 63 -4.03 6.06 17.33
C LYS A 63 -3.00 6.86 18.14
N SER A 64 -1.91 7.31 17.52
CA SER A 64 -0.88 8.09 18.20
C SER A 64 -1.31 9.51 18.58
N ASN A 65 -2.00 10.21 17.68
CA ASN A 65 -2.31 11.64 17.82
C ASN A 65 -3.81 11.98 17.66
N GLY A 66 -4.66 11.00 17.31
CA GLY A 66 -6.10 11.20 17.16
C GLY A 66 -6.52 11.93 15.88
N GLU A 67 -5.57 12.26 15.00
CA GLU A 67 -5.85 12.94 13.73
C GLU A 67 -6.65 12.03 12.80
N VAL A 68 -7.61 12.63 12.11
CA VAL A 68 -8.46 11.91 11.16
C VAL A 68 -7.66 11.60 9.91
N LEU A 69 -7.73 10.34 9.51
CA LEU A 69 -7.14 9.87 8.29
C LEU A 69 -8.11 10.19 7.15
N ASP A 70 -7.87 11.29 6.46
CA ASP A 70 -8.58 11.60 5.21
C ASP A 70 -7.89 10.84 4.07
N THR A 71 -8.67 10.08 3.31
CA THR A 71 -8.19 9.23 2.21
C THR A 71 -8.22 9.94 0.88
#